data_AF-A0A3N5SEB0-F1
#
_entry.id   AF-A0A3N5SEB0-F1
#
_cell.length_a   1.000
_cell.length_b   1.000
_cell.length_c   1.000
_cell.angle_alpha   90.00
_cell.angle_beta   90.00
_cell.angle_gamma   90.00
#
_symmetry.space_group_name_H-M   'P 1'
#
loop_
_entity.id
_entity.type
_entity.pdbx_description
1 polymer ?
#
loop_
_entity_poly.entity_id
_entity_poly.type
_entity_poly.pdbx_seq_one_letter_code
_entity_poly.pdbx_strand_id
1 'polypeptide(L)'
;MEPNTLAGLLKDEYIMLQTLYEDMDSKGLTIKNWAITVALAVIGASILNDEKNLLWLAFAASFVFWYLEGYWRGLSHFFAVRIQNIEAALRNGTWEKEVPLQVYSTWTEEYKTEKYQTVKHMLKPATFLPHVLIPVFILVIYSAF
;
A
#
# COMPACT_ATOMS: atom_id res chain seq x y z
N MET A 1 -32.22 8.14 -14.59
CA MET A 1 -32.29 7.69 -13.18
C MET A 1 -32.80 8.85 -12.37
N GLU A 2 -33.71 8.63 -11.42
CA GLU A 2 -34.20 9.71 -10.55
C GLU A 2 -33.02 10.35 -9.78
N PRO A 3 -32.97 11.69 -9.61
CA PRO A 3 -31.83 12.38 -9.00
C PRO A 3 -31.47 11.85 -7.59
N ASN A 4 -32.49 11.53 -6.78
CA ASN A 4 -32.29 10.98 -5.44
C ASN A 4 -31.67 9.58 -5.47
N THR A 5 -32.03 8.74 -6.45
CA THR A 5 -31.45 7.41 -6.62
C THR A 5 -29.99 7.53 -7.05
N LEU A 6 -29.68 8.44 -7.97
CA LEU A 6 -28.31 8.70 -8.42
C LEU A 6 -27.41 9.16 -7.26
N ALA A 7 -27.86 10.16 -6.50
CA ALA A 7 -27.15 10.65 -5.33
C ALA A 7 -26.94 9.55 -4.28
N GLY A 8 -27.95 8.68 -4.09
CA GLY A 8 -27.85 7.50 -3.23
C GLY A 8 -26.74 6.55 -3.67
N LEU A 9 -26.70 6.18 -4.95
CA LEU A 9 -25.68 5.27 -5.48
C LEU A 9 -24.26 5.86 -5.40
N LEU A 10 -24.09 7.16 -5.70
CA LEU A 10 -22.80 7.83 -5.58
C LEU A 10 -22.31 7.89 -4.12
N LYS A 11 -23.23 8.14 -3.18
CA LYS A 11 -22.93 8.10 -1.74
C LYS A 11 -22.50 6.69 -1.30
N ASP A 12 -23.24 5.67 -1.70
CA ASP A 12 -22.94 4.28 -1.32
C ASP A 12 -21.60 3.82 -1.91
N GLU A 13 -21.34 4.16 -3.17
CA GLU A 13 -20.04 3.93 -3.83
C GLU A 13 -18.91 4.65 -3.08
N TYR A 14 -19.09 5.91 -2.72
CA TYR A 14 -18.10 6.70 -1.99
C TYR A 14 -17.77 6.08 -0.62
N ILE A 15 -18.79 5.71 0.16
CA ILE A 15 -18.59 5.10 1.49
C ILE A 15 -17.84 3.77 1.37
N MET A 16 -18.23 2.93 0.41
CA MET A 16 -17.54 1.67 0.13
C MET A 16 -16.07 1.90 -0.25
N LEU A 17 -15.79 2.87 -1.13
CA LEU A 17 -14.42 3.18 -1.56
C LEU A 17 -13.56 3.73 -0.42
N GLN A 18 -14.10 4.61 0.43
CA GLN A 18 -13.39 5.11 1.61
C GLN A 18 -13.05 3.96 2.56
N THR A 19 -14.01 3.07 2.82
CA THR A 19 -13.80 1.89 3.67
C THR A 19 -12.72 0.98 3.10
N LEU A 20 -12.74 0.73 1.79
CA LEU A 20 -11.71 -0.07 1.12
C LEU A 20 -10.33 0.61 1.19
N TYR A 21 -10.27 1.93 1.02
CA TYR A 21 -9.03 2.69 1.08
C TYR A 21 -8.41 2.63 2.49
N GLU A 22 -9.22 2.77 3.55
CA GLU A 22 -8.79 2.63 4.94
C GLU A 22 -8.31 1.20 5.25
N ASP A 23 -9.04 0.18 4.81
CA ASP A 23 -8.64 -1.23 4.96
C ASP A 23 -7.29 -1.50 4.28
N MET A 24 -7.07 -0.93 3.09
CA MET A 24 -5.79 -1.05 2.40
C MET A 24 -4.64 -0.39 3.14
N ASP A 25 -4.83 0.76 3.78
CA ASP A 25 -3.79 1.38 4.59
C ASP A 25 -3.48 0.54 5.85
N SER A 26 -4.50 -0.04 6.48
CA SER A 26 -4.34 -0.95 7.62
C SER A 26 -3.50 -2.19 7.28
N LYS A 27 -3.68 -2.74 6.07
CA LYS A 27 -2.86 -3.85 5.56
C LYS A 27 -1.42 -3.41 5.31
N GLY A 28 -1.20 -2.18 4.83
CA GLY A 28 0.13 -1.59 4.72
C GLY A 28 0.86 -1.53 6.07
N LEU A 29 0.16 -1.14 7.13
CA LEU A 29 0.71 -1.17 8.49
C LEU A 29 1.00 -2.60 8.96
N THR A 30 0.12 -3.54 8.64
CA THR A 30 0.29 -4.97 8.96
C THR A 30 1.54 -5.55 8.30
N ILE A 31 1.79 -5.25 7.02
CA ILE A 31 2.99 -5.66 6.28
C ILE A 31 4.26 -5.16 6.99
N LYS A 32 4.26 -3.90 7.42
CA LYS A 32 5.39 -3.29 8.15
C LYS A 32 5.67 -3.98 9.49
N ASN A 33 4.63 -4.32 10.23
CA ASN A 33 4.76 -5.05 11.50
C ASN A 33 5.31 -6.46 11.30
N TRP A 34 4.89 -7.15 10.23
CA TRP A 34 5.44 -8.45 9.87
C TRP A 34 6.90 -8.37 9.42
N ALA A 35 7.28 -7.33 8.68
CA ALA A 35 8.67 -7.11 8.29
C ALA A 35 9.59 -7.03 9.51
N ILE A 36 9.20 -6.23 10.52
CA ILE A 36 9.95 -6.09 11.77
C ILE A 36 9.99 -7.40 12.54
N THR A 37 8.83 -8.05 12.72
CA THR A 37 8.73 -9.32 13.45
C THR A 37 9.62 -10.41 12.84
N VAL A 38 9.55 -10.60 11.52
CA VAL A 38 10.36 -11.60 10.81
C VAL A 38 11.85 -11.24 10.88
N ALA A 39 12.21 -9.97 10.67
CA ALA A 39 13.61 -9.54 10.77
C ALA A 39 14.19 -9.82 12.16
N LEU A 40 13.48 -9.44 13.23
CA LEU A 40 13.93 -9.68 14.61
C LEU A 40 14.02 -11.18 14.94
N ALA A 41 13.06 -11.99 14.49
CA ALA A 41 13.08 -13.44 14.71
C ALA A 41 14.30 -14.09 14.05
N VAL A 42 14.61 -13.72 12.80
CA VAL A 42 15.75 -14.28 12.06
C VAL A 42 17.08 -13.77 12.61
N ILE A 43 17.17 -12.49 12.99
CA ILE A 43 18.37 -11.94 13.66
C ILE A 43 18.61 -12.67 15.00
N GLY A 44 17.57 -12.83 15.81
CA GLY A 44 17.66 -13.56 17.08
C GLY A 44 18.09 -15.01 16.88
N ALA A 45 17.50 -15.70 15.90
CA ALA A 45 17.91 -17.06 15.54
C ALA A 45 19.36 -17.13 15.07
N SER A 46 19.83 -16.15 14.28
CA SER A 46 21.23 -16.07 13.86
C SER A 46 22.19 -15.97 15.04
N ILE A 47 21.89 -15.09 16.00
CA ILE A 47 22.73 -14.89 17.20
C ILE A 47 22.72 -16.12 18.11
N LEU A 48 21.54 -16.70 18.36
CA LEU A 48 21.40 -17.83 19.28
C LEU A 48 22.04 -19.13 18.78
N ASN A 49 22.12 -19.31 17.45
CA ASN A 49 22.70 -20.51 16.85
C ASN A 49 24.11 -20.28 16.28
N ASP A 50 24.69 -19.08 16.42
CA ASP A 50 25.96 -18.67 15.79
C ASP A 50 26.01 -18.85 14.26
N GLU A 51 24.85 -18.73 13.61
CA GLU A 51 24.66 -18.97 12.18
C GLU A 51 24.50 -17.64 11.44
N LYS A 52 25.62 -16.97 11.13
CA LYS A 52 25.66 -15.66 10.46
C LYS A 52 24.94 -15.65 9.10
N ASN A 53 24.87 -16.79 8.43
CA ASN A 53 24.22 -16.91 7.12
C ASN A 53 22.72 -16.63 7.19
N LEU A 54 22.08 -16.80 8.36
CA LEU A 54 20.67 -16.43 8.55
C LEU A 54 20.43 -14.92 8.42
N LEU A 55 21.43 -14.07 8.63
CA LEU A 55 21.32 -12.62 8.42
C LEU A 55 21.02 -12.27 6.96
N TRP A 56 21.55 -13.04 5.99
CA TRP A 56 21.22 -12.85 4.57
C TRP A 56 19.75 -13.16 4.26
N LEU A 57 19.14 -14.10 4.99
CA LEU A 57 17.72 -14.38 4.87
C LEU A 57 16.89 -13.20 5.38
N ALA A 58 17.24 -12.62 6.53
CA ALA A 58 16.61 -11.41 7.04
C ALA A 58 16.76 -10.22 6.07
N PHE A 59 17.95 -10.10 5.47
CA PHE A 59 18.25 -9.06 4.48
C PHE A 59 17.33 -9.21 3.27
N ALA A 60 17.28 -10.40 2.66
CA ALA A 60 16.41 -10.67 1.52
C ALA A 60 14.92 -10.46 1.85
N ALA A 61 14.47 -10.93 3.02
CA ALA A 61 13.09 -10.74 3.47
C ALA A 61 12.71 -9.26 3.56
N SER A 62 13.63 -8.39 4.01
CA SER A 62 13.36 -6.94 4.10
C SER A 62 13.01 -6.32 2.74
N PHE A 63 13.66 -6.75 1.65
CA PHE A 63 13.34 -6.27 0.29
C PHE A 63 11.98 -6.82 -0.19
N VAL A 64 11.65 -8.06 0.15
CA VAL A 64 10.34 -8.64 -0.19
C VAL A 64 9.22 -7.86 0.50
N PHE A 65 9.36 -7.58 1.79
CA PHE A 65 8.38 -6.78 2.53
C PHE A 65 8.29 -5.34 2.00
N TRP A 66 9.42 -4.74 1.60
CA TRP A 66 9.45 -3.41 1.01
C TRP A 66 8.67 -3.36 -0.30
N TYR A 67 8.92 -4.33 -1.18
CA TYR A 67 8.17 -4.50 -2.42
C TYR A 67 6.68 -4.72 -2.14
N LEU A 68 6.34 -5.58 -1.18
CA LEU A 68 4.95 -5.89 -0.85
C LEU A 68 4.20 -4.65 -0.33
N GLU A 69 4.80 -3.85 0.56
CA GLU A 69 4.19 -2.59 1.03
C GLU A 69 4.01 -1.62 -0.14
N GLY A 70 5.04 -1.44 -0.97
CA GLY A 70 4.97 -0.57 -2.14
C GLY A 70 3.93 -1.02 -3.16
N TYR A 71 3.81 -2.32 -3.39
CA TYR A 71 2.83 -2.91 -4.29
C TYR A 71 1.41 -2.67 -3.78
N TRP A 72 1.18 -2.94 -2.50
CA TRP A 72 -0.12 -2.73 -1.87
C TRP A 72 -0.56 -1.26 -1.89
N ARG A 73 0.35 -0.33 -1.59
CA ARG A 73 0.11 1.11 -1.69
C ARG A 73 -0.05 1.60 -3.14
N GLY A 74 0.64 0.96 -4.08
CA GLY A 74 0.44 1.21 -5.51
C GLY A 74 -0.97 0.83 -5.94
N LEU A 75 -1.50 -0.30 -5.45
CA LEU A 75 -2.87 -0.72 -5.75
C LEU A 75 -3.93 0.22 -5.15
N SER A 76 -3.71 0.78 -3.96
CA SER A 76 -4.68 1.68 -3.32
C SER A 76 -4.82 3.02 -4.05
N HIS A 77 -3.78 3.47 -4.75
CA HIS A 77 -3.81 4.69 -5.56
C HIS A 77 -4.93 4.67 -6.60
N PHE A 78 -5.14 3.53 -7.26
CA PHE A 78 -6.13 3.39 -8.33
C PHE A 78 -7.58 3.53 -7.81
N PHE A 79 -7.85 3.13 -6.57
CA PHE A 79 -9.15 3.35 -5.93
C PHE A 79 -9.35 4.81 -5.51
N ALA A 80 -8.27 5.50 -5.13
CA ALA A 80 -8.32 6.91 -4.75
C ALA A 80 -8.76 7.82 -5.91
N VAL A 81 -8.46 7.47 -7.16
CA VAL A 81 -8.90 8.24 -8.34
C VAL A 81 -10.43 8.31 -8.42
N ARG A 82 -11.12 7.18 -8.19
CA ARG A 82 -12.59 7.18 -8.21
C ARG A 82 -13.19 8.02 -7.07
N ILE A 83 -12.58 7.98 -5.89
CA ILE A 83 -12.96 8.84 -4.76
C ILE A 83 -12.85 10.32 -5.17
N GLN A 84 -11.71 10.71 -5.76
CA GLN A 84 -11.47 12.08 -6.21
C GLN A 84 -12.46 12.54 -7.28
N ASN A 85 -12.86 11.66 -8.20
CA ASN A 85 -13.87 11.97 -9.21
C ASN A 85 -15.23 12.28 -8.58
N ILE A 86 -15.68 11.46 -7.63
CA ILE A 86 -16.94 11.69 -6.90
C ILE A 86 -16.88 12.99 -6.11
N GLU A 87 -15.79 13.25 -5.37
CA GLU A 87 -15.59 14.49 -4.62
C GLU A 87 -15.56 15.72 -5.54
N ALA A 88 -14.91 15.63 -6.70
CA ALA A 88 -14.88 16.70 -7.68
C ALA A 88 -16.27 16.98 -8.25
N ALA A 89 -17.05 15.94 -8.56
CA ALA A 89 -18.40 16.09 -9.08
C ALA A 89 -19.34 16.73 -8.04
N LEU A 90 -19.22 16.34 -6.77
CA LEU A 90 -19.95 16.98 -5.66
C LEU A 90 -19.54 18.43 -5.45
N ARG A 91 -18.23 18.71 -5.40
CA ARG A 91 -17.69 20.07 -5.20
C ARG A 91 -18.10 21.03 -6.33
N ASN A 92 -18.12 20.55 -7.56
CA ASN A 92 -18.44 21.36 -8.74
C ASN A 92 -19.94 21.44 -9.04
N GLY A 93 -20.79 20.73 -8.28
CA GLY A 93 -22.23 20.65 -8.56
C GLY A 93 -22.56 19.91 -9.85
N THR A 94 -21.67 19.04 -10.34
CA THR A 94 -21.84 18.26 -11.58
C THR A 94 -22.16 16.79 -11.34
N TRP A 95 -22.51 16.42 -10.10
CA TRP A 95 -22.81 15.05 -9.69
C TRP A 95 -23.92 14.37 -10.51
N GLU A 96 -24.86 15.15 -11.05
CA GLU A 96 -25.94 14.65 -11.91
C GLU A 96 -25.44 14.02 -13.22
N LYS A 97 -24.22 14.41 -13.65
CA LYS A 97 -23.57 13.90 -14.85
C LYS A 97 -22.63 12.73 -14.55
N GLU A 98 -22.36 12.46 -13.28
CA GLU A 98 -21.44 11.43 -12.85
C GLU A 98 -22.11 10.05 -12.94
N VAL A 99 -21.48 9.11 -13.64
CA VAL A 99 -22.01 7.74 -13.73
C VAL A 99 -21.60 7.00 -12.46
N PRO A 100 -22.53 6.43 -11.66
CA PRO A 100 -22.20 5.71 -10.44
C PRO A 100 -21.68 4.29 -10.73
N LEU A 101 -21.12 3.66 -9.70
CA LEU A 101 -20.66 2.26 -9.70
C LEU A 101 -19.58 1.96 -10.76
N GLN A 102 -18.67 2.91 -10.96
CA GLN A 102 -17.58 2.84 -11.95
C GLN A 102 -16.24 2.44 -11.35
N VAL A 103 -16.25 1.76 -10.20
CA VAL A 103 -15.03 1.39 -9.46
C VAL A 103 -14.07 0.57 -10.33
N TYR A 104 -14.54 -0.53 -10.90
CA TYR A 104 -13.67 -1.43 -11.66
C TYR A 104 -13.18 -0.85 -12.99
N SER A 105 -14.06 -0.12 -13.70
CA SER A 105 -13.71 0.54 -14.96
C SER A 105 -12.65 1.61 -14.72
N THR A 106 -12.87 2.50 -13.75
CA THR A 106 -11.91 3.55 -13.35
C THR A 106 -10.58 2.94 -12.91
N TRP A 107 -10.63 1.91 -12.05
CA TRP A 107 -9.42 1.22 -11.60
C TRP A 107 -8.63 0.62 -12.75
N THR A 108 -9.30 -0.05 -13.70
CA THR A 108 -8.65 -0.72 -14.83
C THR A 108 -8.04 0.28 -15.81
N GLU A 109 -8.73 1.38 -16.07
CA GLU A 109 -8.25 2.48 -16.90
C GLU A 109 -6.99 3.12 -16.30
N GLU A 110 -7.04 3.44 -15.01
CA GLU A 110 -5.91 4.04 -14.30
C GLU A 110 -4.73 3.06 -14.24
N TYR A 111 -4.97 1.79 -13.92
CA TYR A 111 -3.92 0.76 -13.87
C TYR A 111 -3.18 0.59 -15.21
N LYS A 112 -3.89 0.71 -16.34
CA LYS A 112 -3.28 0.62 -17.68
C LYS A 112 -2.41 1.84 -18.00
N THR A 113 -2.81 3.00 -17.50
CA THR A 113 -2.16 4.29 -17.76
C THR A 113 -0.93 4.47 -16.87
N GLU A 114 -1.02 4.09 -15.61
CA GLU A 114 -0.04 4.37 -14.56
C GLU A 114 0.68 3.09 -14.08
N LYS A 115 1.71 2.67 -14.83
CA LYS A 115 2.39 1.37 -14.64
C LYS A 115 3.41 1.32 -13.49
N TYR A 116 3.82 2.47 -12.95
CA TYR A 116 4.97 2.57 -12.03
C TYR A 116 4.59 2.97 -10.59
N GLN A 117 3.33 2.81 -10.23
CA GLN A 117 2.82 3.22 -8.92
C GLN A 117 3.48 2.44 -7.78
N THR A 118 3.82 1.16 -7.97
CA THR A 118 4.56 0.37 -6.97
C THR A 118 5.90 1.01 -6.62
N VAL A 119 6.75 1.30 -7.61
CA VAL A 119 8.08 1.88 -7.39
C VAL A 119 7.97 3.28 -6.78
N LYS A 120 7.03 4.09 -7.27
CA LYS A 120 6.75 5.42 -6.71
C LYS A 120 6.41 5.36 -5.23
N HIS A 121 5.62 4.38 -4.80
CA HIS A 121 5.24 4.20 -3.39
C HIS A 121 6.37 3.59 -2.55
N MET A 122 7.18 2.68 -3.11
CA MET A 122 8.38 2.16 -2.44
C MET A 122 9.34 3.28 -2.03
N LEU A 123 9.49 4.31 -2.87
CA LEU A 123 10.41 5.43 -2.64
C LEU A 123 9.83 6.54 -1.74
N LYS A 124 8.55 6.47 -1.35
CA LYS A 124 7.99 7.43 -0.38
C LYS A 124 8.68 7.26 0.98
N PRO A 125 9.05 8.35 1.69
CA PRO A 125 9.77 8.25 2.96
C PRO A 125 9.13 7.31 3.98
N ALA A 126 7.79 7.32 4.08
CA ALA A 126 7.03 6.48 5.02
C ALA A 126 7.16 4.97 4.76
N THR A 127 7.45 4.55 3.51
CA THR A 127 7.64 3.15 3.11
C THR A 127 9.12 2.81 3.00
N PHE A 128 9.92 3.73 2.46
CA PHE A 128 11.36 3.58 2.28
C PHE A 128 12.12 3.45 3.62
N LEU A 129 11.93 4.40 4.54
CA LEU A 129 12.78 4.49 5.75
C LEU A 129 12.74 3.22 6.61
N PRO A 130 11.57 2.65 6.97
CA PRO A 130 11.54 1.43 7.79
C PRO A 130 12.25 0.26 7.13
N HIS A 131 12.13 0.14 5.81
CA HIS A 131 12.64 -0.98 5.04
C HIS A 131 14.12 -0.88 4.68
N VAL A 132 14.72 0.31 4.74
CA VAL A 132 16.17 0.49 4.59
C VAL A 132 16.91 0.39 5.91
N LEU A 133 16.27 0.78 7.02
CA LEU A 133 16.87 0.65 8.35
C LEU A 133 17.14 -0.81 8.72
N ILE A 134 16.24 -1.73 8.36
CA ILE A 134 16.41 -3.17 8.60
C ILE A 134 17.69 -3.73 7.94
N PRO A 135 17.90 -3.63 6.61
CA PRO A 135 19.09 -4.15 5.95
C PRO A 135 20.36 -3.44 6.42
N VAL A 136 20.33 -2.13 6.70
CA VAL A 136 21.48 -1.42 7.29
C VAL A 136 21.84 -2.00 8.65
N PHE A 137 20.85 -2.21 9.53
CA PHE A 137 21.05 -2.81 10.83
C PHE A 137 21.62 -4.23 10.73
N ILE A 138 21.11 -5.03 9.78
CA ILE A 138 21.62 -6.37 9.49
C ILE A 138 23.09 -6.34 9.07
N LEU A 139 23.48 -5.42 8.19
CA LEU A 139 24.87 -5.27 7.74
C LEU A 139 25.81 -4.88 8.89
N VAL A 140 25.36 -4.00 9.79
CA VAL A 140 26.10 -3.63 11.00
C VAL A 140 26.33 -4.85 11.88
N ILE A 141 25.28 -5.63 12.17
CA ILE A 141 25.39 -6.87 12.95
C ILE A 141 26.35 -7.84 12.26
N TYR A 142 26.19 -8.08 10.96
CA TYR A 142 27.03 -9.00 10.20
C TYR A 142 28.52 -8.62 10.27
N SER A 143 28.85 -7.33 10.29
CA SER A 143 30.23 -6.84 10.41
C SER A 143 30.83 -6.92 11.80
N ALA A 144 30.00 -6.95 12.85
CA ALA A 144 30.43 -7.04 14.24
C ALA A 144 30.69 -8.49 14.70
N PHE A 145 30.33 -9.44 13.85
CA PHE A 145 30.36 -10.87 14.08
C PHE A 145 31.69 -11.47 13.64
#